data_AF-A0A957KLV5-F1
#
_entry.id   AF-A0A957KLV5-F1
#
_cell.length_a   1.000
_cell.length_b   1.000
_cell.length_c   1.000
_cell.angle_alpha   90.00
_cell.angle_beta   90.00
_cell.angle_gamma   90.00
#
_symmetry.space_group_name_H-M   'P 1'
#
loop_
_entity.id
_entity.type
_entity.pdbx_description
1 polymer ?
#
loop_
_entity_poly.entity_id
_entity_poly.type
_entity_poly.pdbx_seq_one_letter_code
_entity_poly.pdbx_strand_id
1 'polypeptide(L)'
;PENDLYISVTIPSLIVATYGGGTGLATQRECLDVLGCVGKGKVNKLAEIIAGVVLAGELSLGSAISSSDWVSSHEQYGRNR
;
A
#
# COMPACT_ATOMS: atom_id res chain seq x y z
N PRO A 1 -23.12 11.28 -7.48
CA PRO A 1 -22.78 12.47 -6.64
C PRO A 1 -23.66 12.65 -5.39
N GLU A 2 -24.59 11.73 -5.11
CA GLU A 2 -25.53 11.78 -3.97
C GLU A 2 -25.23 10.58 -3.06
N ASN A 3 -24.34 10.75 -2.07
CA ASN A 3 -23.81 9.74 -1.14
C ASN A 3 -22.60 8.88 -1.61
N ASP A 4 -21.87 9.30 -2.64
CA ASP A 4 -20.59 8.65 -2.98
C ASP A 4 -19.42 9.29 -2.20
N LEU A 5 -18.42 8.48 -1.82
CA LEU A 5 -17.17 8.98 -1.23
C LEU A 5 -16.10 9.15 -2.32
N TYR A 6 -15.69 10.39 -2.58
CA TYR A 6 -14.52 10.69 -3.40
C TYR A 6 -13.27 10.79 -2.53
N ILE A 7 -12.24 10.02 -2.89
CA ILE A 7 -10.92 10.07 -2.25
C ILE A 7 -9.83 9.99 -3.32
N SER A 8 -8.75 10.73 -3.13
CA SER A 8 -7.59 10.71 -4.01
C SER A 8 -6.31 10.92 -3.21
N VAL A 9 -5.24 10.23 -3.61
CA VAL A 9 -3.90 10.46 -3.09
C VAL A 9 -2.96 10.87 -4.21
N THR A 10 -2.10 11.85 -3.94
CA THR A 10 -1.03 12.27 -4.85
C THR A 10 0.29 12.04 -4.16
N ILE A 11 1.15 11.21 -4.76
CA ILE A 11 2.50 10.95 -4.26
C ILE A 11 3.49 11.59 -5.24
N PRO A 12 3.95 12.82 -4.99
CA PRO A 12 4.70 13.60 -5.98
C PRO A 12 6.09 13.04 -6.27
N SER A 13 6.65 12.23 -5.36
CA SER A 13 8.02 11.74 -5.44
C SER A 13 8.14 10.30 -4.94
N LEU A 14 7.47 9.37 -5.62
CA LEU A 14 7.59 7.94 -5.33
C LEU A 14 8.87 7.36 -5.97
N ILE A 15 9.90 7.15 -5.15
CA ILE A 15 11.17 6.55 -5.59
C ILE A 15 11.08 5.03 -5.46
N VAL A 16 10.92 4.32 -6.57
CA VAL A 16 10.76 2.86 -6.60
C VAL A 16 11.48 2.23 -7.79
N ALA A 17 11.83 0.95 -7.67
CA ALA A 17 12.49 0.20 -8.73
C ALA A 17 12.00 -1.25 -8.78
N THR A 18 12.03 -1.83 -9.98
CA THR A 18 11.70 -3.26 -10.24
C THR A 18 12.88 -4.03 -10.82
N TYR A 19 14.02 -3.35 -10.99
CA TYR A 19 15.26 -3.90 -11.52
C TYR A 19 16.47 -3.16 -10.94
N GLY A 20 17.54 -3.90 -10.62
CA GLY A 20 18.78 -3.37 -10.07
C GLY A 20 18.81 -3.27 -8.54
N GLY A 21 20.01 -3.14 -7.98
CA GLY A 21 20.23 -3.01 -6.53
C GLY A 21 19.57 -4.14 -5.72
N GLY A 22 18.85 -3.77 -4.66
CA GLY A 22 18.19 -4.71 -3.75
C GLY A 22 17.03 -5.52 -4.35
N THR A 23 16.55 -5.20 -5.56
CA THR A 23 15.44 -5.93 -6.20
C THR A 23 15.78 -7.38 -6.58
N GLY A 24 17.08 -7.73 -6.60
CA GLY A 24 17.57 -9.07 -6.89
C GLY A 24 17.80 -9.95 -5.65
N LEU A 25 17.71 -9.39 -4.44
CA LEU A 25 17.84 -10.16 -3.19
C LEU A 25 16.66 -11.14 -3.06
N ALA A 26 16.89 -12.30 -2.43
CA ALA A 26 15.95 -13.43 -2.45
C ALA A 26 14.51 -13.04 -2.09
N THR A 27 14.30 -12.51 -0.87
CA THR A 27 12.95 -12.15 -0.39
C THR A 27 12.34 -10.99 -1.18
N GLN A 28 13.13 -9.97 -1.52
CA GLN A 28 12.66 -8.82 -2.29
C GLN A 28 12.20 -9.24 -3.69
N ARG A 29 12.94 -10.15 -4.32
CA ARG A 29 12.60 -10.70 -5.62
C ARG A 29 11.33 -11.55 -5.55
N GLU A 30 11.19 -12.41 -4.54
CA GLU A 30 9.96 -13.19 -4.32
C GLU A 30 8.75 -12.29 -4.11
N CYS A 31 8.85 -11.24 -3.29
CA CYS A 31 7.77 -10.27 -3.11
C CYS A 31 7.40 -9.57 -4.42
N LEU A 32 8.39 -9.14 -5.21
CA LEU A 32 8.13 -8.57 -6.53
C LEU A 32 7.49 -9.58 -7.48
N ASP A 33 7.82 -10.86 -7.37
CA ASP A 33 7.30 -11.93 -8.22
C ASP A 33 5.83 -12.23 -7.92
N VAL A 34 5.46 -12.28 -6.64
CA VAL A 34 4.07 -12.37 -6.18
C VAL A 34 3.21 -11.23 -6.75
N LEU A 35 3.78 -10.02 -6.83
CA LEU A 35 3.12 -8.86 -7.42
C LEU A 35 3.19 -8.83 -8.96
N GLY A 36 3.95 -9.75 -9.58
CA GLY A 36 4.22 -9.77 -11.02
C GLY A 36 4.93 -8.51 -11.51
N CYS A 37 5.87 -8.02 -10.72
CA CYS A 37 6.60 -6.76 -10.87
C CYS A 37 8.12 -6.96 -11.01
N VAL A 38 8.59 -8.18 -11.26
CA VAL A 38 10.02 -8.46 -11.44
C VAL A 38 10.52 -7.98 -12.81
N GLY A 39 11.64 -7.27 -12.81
CA GLY A 39 12.42 -6.96 -14.02
C GLY A 39 12.09 -5.61 -14.64
N LYS A 40 12.73 -5.35 -15.79
CA LYS A 40 12.62 -4.07 -16.51
C LYS A 40 11.19 -3.85 -17.01
N GLY A 41 10.76 -2.59 -17.06
CA GLY A 41 9.46 -2.19 -17.59
C GLY A 41 8.27 -2.47 -16.67
N LYS A 42 8.50 -2.90 -15.42
CA LYS A 42 7.44 -3.20 -14.45
C LYS A 42 7.21 -2.10 -13.40
N VAL A 43 8.01 -1.03 -13.42
CA VAL A 43 8.02 0.00 -12.37
C VAL A 43 6.67 0.72 -12.23
N ASN A 44 5.98 1.02 -13.32
CA ASN A 44 4.68 1.70 -13.27
C ASN A 44 3.61 0.84 -12.61
N LYS A 45 3.59 -0.48 -12.92
CA LYS A 45 2.67 -1.42 -12.26
C LYS A 45 2.92 -1.44 -10.74
N LEU A 46 4.18 -1.50 -10.31
CA LEU A 46 4.51 -1.44 -8.89
C LEU A 46 4.09 -0.10 -8.26
N ALA A 47 4.30 1.02 -8.95
CA ALA A 47 3.88 2.34 -8.48
C ALA A 47 2.36 2.45 -8.31
N GLU A 48 1.58 1.93 -9.26
CA GLU A 48 0.10 1.88 -9.17
C GLU A 48 -0.37 1.01 -8.00
N ILE A 49 0.25 -0.16 -7.80
CA ILE A 49 -0.04 -1.02 -6.64
C ILE A 49 0.23 -0.26 -5.34
N ILE A 50 1.38 0.41 -5.23
CA ILE A 50 1.74 1.19 -4.03
C ILE A 50 0.72 2.31 -3.80
N ALA A 51 0.35 3.07 -4.83
CA ALA A 51 -0.66 4.12 -4.71
C ALA A 51 -2.03 3.58 -4.26
N GLY A 52 -2.44 2.43 -4.81
CA GLY A 52 -3.68 1.75 -4.40
C GLY A 52 -3.64 1.27 -2.95
N VAL A 53 -2.51 0.71 -2.51
CA VAL A 53 -2.30 0.29 -1.10
C VAL A 53 -2.35 1.50 -0.16
N VAL A 54 -1.71 2.61 -0.52
CA VAL A 54 -1.79 3.85 0.27
C VAL A 54 -3.24 4.34 0.36
N LEU A 55 -3.94 4.46 -0.76
CA LEU A 55 -5.34 4.92 -0.78
C LEU A 55 -6.25 4.03 0.07
N ALA A 56 -6.10 2.70 -0.03
CA ALA A 56 -6.85 1.74 0.76
C ALA A 56 -6.53 1.86 2.27
N GLY A 57 -5.26 2.08 2.62
CA GLY A 57 -4.83 2.33 3.99
C GLY A 57 -5.46 3.59 4.58
N GLU A 58 -5.42 4.71 3.85
CA GLU A 58 -6.04 5.98 4.27
C GLU A 58 -7.55 5.83 4.45
N LEU A 59 -8.23 5.15 3.51
CA LEU A 59 -9.66 4.89 3.63
C LEU A 59 -9.99 4.05 4.88
N SER A 60 -9.24 2.97 5.10
CA SER A 60 -9.43 2.09 6.26
C SER A 60 -9.18 2.82 7.57
N LEU A 61 -8.10 3.59 7.65
CA LEU A 61 -7.72 4.38 8.81
C LEU A 61 -8.78 5.45 9.13
N GLY A 62 -9.15 6.25 8.13
CA GLY A 62 -10.16 7.29 8.27
C GLY A 62 -11.52 6.73 8.69
N SER A 63 -11.90 5.57 8.16
CA SER A 63 -13.13 4.88 8.55
C SER A 63 -13.09 4.43 10.02
N ALA A 64 -12.00 3.78 10.46
CA ALA A 64 -11.86 3.29 11.84
C ALA A 64 -11.85 4.42 12.89
N ILE A 65 -11.29 5.59 12.53
CA ILE A 65 -11.36 6.78 13.40
C ILE A 65 -12.78 7.30 13.45
N SER A 66 -13.44 7.42 12.28
CA SER A 66 -14.80 7.96 12.18
C SER A 66 -15.84 7.09 12.88
N SER A 67 -15.65 5.76 12.88
CA SER A 67 -16.51 4.80 13.57
C SER A 67 -16.14 4.58 15.04
N SER A 68 -15.07 5.22 15.55
CA SER A 68 -14.51 4.98 16.89
C SER A 68 -14.01 3.54 17.15
N ASP A 69 -13.77 2.76 16.09
CA ASP A 69 -13.25 1.39 16.18
C ASP A 69 -11.73 1.31 16.31
N TRP A 70 -11.04 2.46 16.23
CA TRP A 70 -9.59 2.53 16.28
C TRP A 70 -8.99 1.82 17.50
N VAL A 71 -9.46 2.14 18.70
CA VAL A 71 -8.91 1.62 19.97
C VAL A 71 -9.21 0.13 20.11
N SER A 72 -10.47 -0.27 19.93
CA SER A 72 -10.89 -1.68 20.06
C SER A 72 -10.15 -2.58 19.07
N SER A 73 -9.92 -2.11 17.84
CA SER A 73 -9.13 -2.85 16.84
C SER A 73 -7.67 -3.02 17.25
N HIS A 74 -7.06 -2.02 17.88
CA HIS A 74 -5.69 -2.12 18.40
C HIS A 74 -5.59 -3.03 19.64
N GLU A 75 -6.58 -3.00 20.54
CA GLU A 75 -6.61 -3.92 21.69
C GLU A 75 -6.72 -5.37 21.25
N GLN A 76 -7.58 -5.65 20.26
CA GLN A 76 -7.81 -7.01 19.78
C GLN A 76 -6.68 -7.53 18.88
N TYR A 77 -6.19 -6.71 17.93
CA TYR A 77 -5.30 -7.17 16.86
C TYR A 77 -3.90 -6.55 16.90
N GLY A 78 -3.68 -5.50 17.69
CA GLY A 78 -2.42 -4.75 17.74
C GLY A 78 -1.24 -5.54 18.28
N ARG A 79 -1.46 -6.79 18.75
CA ARG A 79 -0.43 -7.67 19.32
C ARG A 79 0.43 -6.94 20.38
N ASN A 80 -0.22 -6.05 21.14
CA ASN A 80 0.40 -5.31 22.24
C ASN A 80 0.94 -6.33 23.26
N ARG A 81 2.27 -6.46 23.29
CA ARG A 81 3.02 -7.16 24.34
C ARG A 81 3.78 -6.12 25.13
#